data_AF-A0A2E8TGL7-F1
#
_entry.id   AF-A0A2E8TGL7-F1
#
_cell.length_a   1.000
_cell.length_b   1.000
_cell.length_c   1.000
_cell.angle_alpha   90.00
_cell.angle_beta   90.00
_cell.angle_gamma   90.00
#
_symmetry.space_group_name_H-M   'P 1'
#
loop_
_entity.id
_entity.type
_entity.pdbx_description
1 polymer ?
#
loop_
_entity_poly.entity_id
_entity_poly.type
_entity_poly.pdbx_seq_one_letter_code
_entity_poly.pdbx_strand_id
1 'polypeptide(L)' 'MSRYRGPRLRITRRLGDLPGLTRKAAKRSYPPGQHGQARRKRSEYAIRLEEKQKLRF' A
#
# COMPACT_ATOMS: atom_id res chain seq x y z
N MET A 1 -1.28 -2.67 -21.80
CA MET A 1 -0.89 -2.14 -20.46
C MET A 1 0.24 -2.98 -19.89
N SER A 2 1.29 -2.34 -19.37
CA SER A 2 2.38 -3.06 -18.71
C SER A 2 1.94 -3.58 -17.33
N ARG A 3 2.39 -4.79 -16.96
CA ARG A 3 2.14 -5.40 -15.65
C ARG A 3 3.14 -4.90 -14.61
N TYR A 4 2.71 -4.83 -13.34
CA TYR A 4 3.60 -4.51 -12.23
C TYR A 4 4.53 -5.70 -11.91
N ARG A 5 5.86 -5.48 -11.90
CA ARG A 5 6.88 -6.49 -11.58
C ARG A 5 7.70 -6.17 -10.33
N GLY A 6 7.30 -5.15 -9.57
CA GLY A 6 8.03 -4.70 -8.38
C GLY A 6 7.67 -5.47 -7.10
N PRO A 7 8.23 -5.04 -5.96
CA PRO A 7 8.02 -5.71 -4.67
C PRO A 7 6.56 -5.58 -4.18
N ARG A 8 5.82 -6.69 -4.20
CA ARG A 8 4.39 -6.76 -3.83
C ARG A 8 4.13 -6.46 -2.35
N LEU A 9 5.00 -6.92 -1.44
CA LEU A 9 4.92 -6.61 -0.01
C LEU A 9 5.07 -5.11 0.31
N ARG A 10 5.71 -4.34 -0.58
CA ARG A 10 5.79 -2.88 -0.42
C ARG A 10 4.43 -2.21 -0.66
N ILE A 11 3.63 -2.78 -1.56
CA ILE A 11 2.29 -2.28 -1.88
C ILE A 11 1.33 -2.60 -0.74
N THR A 12 1.31 -3.84 -0.25
CA THR A 12 0.43 -4.22 0.87
C THR A 12 0.74 -3.42 2.13
N ARG A 13 2.01 -3.23 2.48
CA ARG A 13 2.39 -2.36 3.62
C ARG A 13 1.95 -0.90 3.47
N ARG A 14 1.74 -0.41 2.25
CA ARG A 14 1.28 0.96 2.00
C ARG A 14 -0.25 1.07 1.98
N LEU A 15 -0.93 0.12 1.34
CA LEU A 15 -2.37 0.19 1.04
C LEU A 15 -3.23 -0.66 1.98
N GLY A 16 -2.64 -1.57 2.74
CA GLY A 16 -3.32 -2.53 3.60
C GLY A 16 -3.37 -3.94 3.00
N ASP A 17 -4.34 -4.73 3.45
CA ASP A 17 -4.52 -6.09 2.96
C ASP A 17 -5.11 -6.10 1.56
N LEU A 18 -4.47 -6.83 0.64
CA LEU A 18 -4.84 -6.90 -0.77
C LEU A 18 -4.93 -8.37 -1.18
N PRO A 19 -6.13 -8.98 -1.07
CA PRO A 19 -6.33 -10.37 -1.45
C PRO A 19 -6.06 -10.52 -2.95
N GLY A 20 -5.28 -11.53 -3.33
CA GLY A 20 -4.87 -11.77 -4.72
C GLY A 20 -3.54 -11.11 -5.13
N LEU A 21 -3.04 -10.12 -4.37
CA LEU A 21 -1.73 -9.55 -4.63
C LEU A 21 -0.59 -10.39 -4.02
N THR A 22 -0.73 -10.94 -2.82
CA THR A 22 0.32 -11.79 -2.24
C THR A 22 -0.25 -12.68 -1.14
N ARG A 23 0.29 -13.89 -1.00
CA ARG A 23 -0.01 -14.78 0.14
C ARG A 23 0.90 -14.53 1.35
N LYS A 24 1.97 -13.74 1.17
CA LYS A 24 2.94 -13.43 2.22
C LYS A 24 2.42 -12.31 3.13
N ALA A 25 2.44 -12.53 4.44
CA ALA A 25 2.18 -11.50 5.43
C ALA A 25 3.42 -10.60 5.65
N ALA A 26 3.19 -9.31 5.86
CA ALA A 26 4.26 -8.38 6.21
C ALA A 26 4.56 -8.44 7.71
N LYS A 27 5.83 -8.59 8.10
CA LYS A 27 6.26 -8.53 9.51
C LYS A 27 6.11 -7.14 10.14
N ARG A 28 6.06 -6.09 9.31
CA ARG A 28 6.00 -4.67 9.74
C ARG A 28 4.65 -4.08 9.34
N SER A 29 3.91 -3.54 10.31
CA SER A 29 2.58 -2.93 10.13
C SER A 29 2.60 -1.51 9.57
N TYR A 30 3.73 -0.81 9.65
CA TYR A 30 3.87 0.57 9.18
C TYR A 30 4.23 0.66 7.69
N PRO A 31 3.87 1.77 7.02
CA PRO A 31 4.25 2.06 5.64
C PRO A 31 5.76 1.92 5.38
N PRO A 32 6.17 1.58 4.14
CA PRO A 32 7.57 1.50 3.77
C PRO A 32 8.24 2.89 3.74
N GLY A 33 9.55 2.94 3.96
CA GLY A 33 10.37 4.17 3.93
C GLY A 33 10.82 4.65 5.31
N GLN A 34 11.86 5.49 5.35
CA GLN A 34 12.45 6.02 6.59
C GLN A 34 11.43 6.82 7.43
N HIS A 35 10.60 7.64 6.77
CA HIS A 35 9.53 8.42 7.41
C HIS A 35 8.18 7.70 7.42
N GLY A 36 8.13 6.39 7.14
CA GLY A 36 6.87 5.64 7.05
C GLY A 36 6.10 5.56 8.38
N GLN A 37 6.79 5.76 9.50
CA GLN A 37 6.18 5.81 10.84
C GLN A 37 5.70 7.21 11.24
N ALA A 38 6.10 8.25 10.51
CA ALA A 38 5.68 9.61 10.83
C ALA A 38 4.18 9.77 10.60
N ARG A 39 3.47 10.26 11.62
CA ARG A 39 2.02 10.49 11.54
C ARG A 39 1.74 11.68 10.62
N ARG A 40 0.89 11.49 9.62
CA ARG A 40 0.44 12.56 8.70
C ARG A 40 -1.08 12.58 8.65
N LYS A 41 -1.68 13.77 8.68
CA LYS A 41 -3.12 13.93 8.45
C LYS A 41 -3.41 13.73 6.97
N ARG A 42 -4.31 12.81 6.64
CA ARG A 42 -4.73 12.56 5.25
C ARG A 42 -5.77 13.60 4.84
N SER A 43 -5.66 14.11 3.62
CA SER A 43 -6.72 14.90 2.98
C SER A 43 -7.79 13.98 2.40
N GLU A 44 -8.98 14.50 2.12
CA GLU A 44 -10.04 13.71 1.47
C GLU A 44 -9.59 13.13 0.13
N TYR A 45 -8.85 13.91 -0.66
CA TYR A 45 -8.28 13.45 -1.91
C TYR A 45 -7.35 12.24 -1.71
N ALA A 46 -6.49 12.29 -0.69
CA ALA A 46 -5.57 11.19 -0.40
C ALA A 46 -6.32 9.90 -0.03
N ILE A 47 -7.43 10.02 0.71
CA ILE A 47 -8.28 8.88 1.07
C ILE A 47 -8.89 8.26 -0.20
N ARG A 48 -9.52 9.06 -1.06
CA ARG A 48 -10.12 8.57 -2.32
C ARG A 48 -9.07 7.97 -3.26
N LEU A 49 -7.87 8.55 -3.29
CA LEU A 49 -6.76 8.04 -4.07
C LEU A 49 -6.31 6.66 -3.56
N GLU A 50 -6.20 6.48 -2.24
CA GLU A 50 -5.84 5.18 -1.66
C GLU A 50 -6.85 4.09 -2.00
N GLU A 51 -8.15 4.37 -1.89
CA GLU A 51 -9.21 3.41 -2.26
C GLU A 51 -9.13 3.04 -3.75
N LYS A 52 -8.91 4.02 -4.63
CA LYS A 52 -8.68 3.75 -6.05
C LYS A 52 -7.45 2.86 -6.28
N GLN A 53 -6.36 3.08 -5.54
CA GLN A 53 -5.17 2.24 -5.68
C GLN A 53 -5.37 0.83 -5.14
N LYS A 54 -6.18 0.63 -4.08
CA LYS A 54 -6.53 -0.71 -3.59
C LYS A 54 -7.25 -1.54 -4.65
N LEU A 55 -8.19 -0.94 -5.39
CA LEU A 55 -8.89 -1.64 -6.48
C LEU A 55 -7.97 -1.98 -7.67
N ARG A 56 -6.91 -1.18 -7.87
CA ARG A 56 -5.98 -1.38 -8.98
C ARG A 56 -5.00 -2.54 -8.75
N PHE A 57 -4.65 -2.82 -7.49
CA PHE A 57 -3.55 -3.72 -7.12
C PHE A 57 -4.04 -4.96 -6.38
#